data_AF-B4H1S2-F1
#
_entry.id   AF-B4H1S2-F1
#
_cell.length_a   1.000
_cell.length_b   1.000
_cell.length_c   1.000
_cell.angle_alpha   90.00
_cell.angle_beta   90.00
_cell.angle_gamma   90.00
#
_symmetry.space_group_name_H-M   'P 1'
#
loop_
_entity.id
_entity.type
_entity.pdbx_description
1 polymer ?
#
loop_
_entity_poly.entity_id
_entity_poly.type
_entity_poly.pdbx_seq_one_letter_code
_entity_poly.pdbx_strand_id
1 'polypeptide(L)'
;MCLVQKKNSAQPEAQKLPQKQETTSPSPSPSPTPQPPSPTAAYVMFKHREELSRRNGRTARASLTKIHLTTELIARTKQNIRQCSFEDLAILARETIFRKSLQRRLHYRRMEMGLKIKQKRMAHK
;
A
#
# COMPACT_ATOMS: atom_id res chain seq x y z
N MET A 1 -26.37 -15.10 0.66
CA MET A 1 -26.73 -14.35 -0.57
C MET A 1 -26.48 -12.87 -0.30
N CYS A 2 -25.38 -12.28 -0.78
CA CYS A 2 -25.07 -10.86 -0.59
C CYS A 2 -25.16 -10.14 -1.94
N LEU A 3 -26.13 -9.23 -2.07
CA LEU A 3 -26.32 -8.36 -3.22
C LEU A 3 -25.32 -7.20 -3.16
N VAL A 4 -24.35 -7.17 -4.06
CA VAL A 4 -23.44 -6.02 -4.22
C VAL A 4 -24.09 -5.02 -5.16
N GLN A 5 -24.57 -3.92 -4.58
CA GLN A 5 -25.05 -2.73 -5.30
C GLN A 5 -23.91 -2.12 -6.13
N LYS A 6 -24.17 -1.99 -7.43
CA LYS A 6 -23.27 -1.47 -8.45
C LYS A 6 -23.44 0.05 -8.53
N LYS A 7 -22.51 0.81 -7.97
CA LYS A 7 -22.52 2.28 -8.07
C LYS A 7 -21.68 2.71 -9.28
N ASN A 8 -22.39 3.12 -10.34
CA ASN A 8 -21.83 3.82 -11.49
C ASN A 8 -21.35 5.21 -11.04
N SER A 9 -20.10 5.55 -11.37
CA SER A 9 -19.58 6.91 -11.24
C SER A 9 -19.11 7.39 -12.61
N ALA A 10 -19.59 8.59 -12.92
CA ALA A 10 -19.54 9.28 -14.18
C ALA A 10 -18.12 9.64 -14.64
N GLN A 11 -18.01 9.71 -15.96
CA GLN A 11 -16.92 10.24 -16.78
C GLN A 11 -16.97 11.78 -16.79
N PRO A 12 -15.81 12.47 -16.78
CA PRO A 12 -15.71 13.80 -17.38
C PRO A 12 -14.89 13.70 -18.68
N GLU A 13 -15.52 13.96 -19.83
CA GLU A 13 -15.57 15.27 -20.50
C GLU A 13 -14.18 15.69 -21.03
N ALA A 14 -14.03 15.53 -22.34
CA ALA A 14 -12.87 15.91 -23.12
C ALA A 14 -12.79 17.44 -23.21
N GLN A 15 -11.81 18.04 -22.55
CA GLN A 15 -11.47 19.44 -22.77
C GLN A 15 -10.69 19.60 -24.09
N LYS A 16 -11.42 20.10 -25.08
CA LYS A 16 -10.94 20.60 -26.37
C LYS A 16 -10.28 21.97 -26.14
N LEU A 17 -9.00 22.13 -26.47
CA LEU A 17 -8.35 23.46 -26.53
C LEU A 17 -8.41 24.03 -27.96
N PRO A 18 -8.46 25.37 -28.13
CA PRO A 18 -8.82 26.03 -29.38
C PRO A 18 -7.67 26.11 -30.38
N GLN A 19 -8.00 25.92 -31.66
CA GLN A 19 -7.17 26.33 -32.79
C GLN A 19 -7.16 27.86 -32.89
N LYS A 20 -5.97 28.46 -32.90
CA LYS A 20 -5.74 29.82 -33.43
C LYS A 20 -4.61 29.75 -34.45
N GLN A 21 -4.93 29.96 -35.71
CA GLN A 21 -3.99 30.31 -36.77
C GLN A 21 -3.74 31.82 -36.70
N GLU A 22 -2.49 32.27 -36.91
CA GLU A 22 -2.10 33.21 -37.98
C GLU A 22 -0.61 33.65 -37.91
N THR A 23 0.06 33.42 -39.05
CA THR A 23 1.04 34.25 -39.79
C THR A 23 2.44 34.64 -39.26
N THR A 24 3.40 34.43 -40.19
CA THR A 24 4.58 35.26 -40.57
C THR A 24 5.97 35.10 -39.89
N SER A 25 6.89 34.47 -40.66
CA SER A 25 8.30 34.84 -40.92
C SER A 25 9.45 34.42 -39.97
N PRO A 26 10.70 34.25 -40.47
CA PRO A 26 11.68 33.27 -39.98
C PRO A 26 12.89 33.81 -39.17
N SER A 27 13.51 32.89 -38.38
CA SER A 27 14.89 32.92 -37.80
C SER A 27 15.09 33.62 -36.43
N PRO A 28 16.12 33.30 -35.61
CA PRO A 28 16.76 32.01 -35.26
C PRO A 28 16.80 31.73 -33.72
N SER A 29 16.93 30.45 -33.36
CA SER A 29 17.55 29.88 -32.13
C SER A 29 17.14 30.38 -30.72
N PRO A 30 16.72 29.43 -29.86
CA PRO A 30 17.38 29.31 -28.56
C PRO A 30 17.95 27.89 -28.36
N SER A 31 19.17 27.86 -27.82
CA SER A 31 19.96 26.69 -27.42
C SER A 31 19.18 25.48 -26.90
N PRO A 32 19.55 24.24 -27.25
CA PRO A 32 18.99 23.04 -26.62
C PRO A 32 19.57 22.90 -25.21
N THR A 33 18.88 23.43 -24.21
CA THR A 33 19.05 22.92 -22.84
C THR A 33 18.74 21.42 -22.86
N PRO A 34 19.64 20.53 -22.38
CA PRO A 34 19.34 19.11 -22.30
C PRO A 34 18.21 18.93 -21.29
N GLN A 35 16.98 18.81 -21.78
CA GLN A 35 15.90 18.34 -20.93
C GLN A 35 16.22 16.87 -20.63
N PRO A 36 16.21 16.44 -19.36
CA PRO A 36 16.44 15.05 -19.05
C PRO A 36 15.42 14.23 -19.84
N PRO A 37 15.85 13.17 -20.55
CA PRO A 37 14.95 12.37 -21.35
C PRO A 37 13.78 11.93 -20.47
N SER A 38 12.56 12.13 -20.95
CA SER A 38 11.36 11.66 -20.25
C SER A 38 11.54 10.18 -19.92
N PRO A 39 11.27 9.75 -18.68
CA PRO A 39 11.57 8.38 -18.26
C PRO A 39 10.85 7.39 -19.17
N THR A 40 11.59 6.42 -19.71
CA THR A 40 11.05 5.37 -20.57
C THR A 40 9.86 4.69 -19.89
N ALA A 41 8.80 4.36 -20.63
CA ALA A 41 7.61 3.72 -20.08
C ALA A 41 7.94 2.46 -19.24
N ALA A 42 8.92 1.67 -19.68
CA ALA A 42 9.43 0.52 -18.93
C ALA A 42 9.98 0.90 -17.53
N TYR A 43 10.70 2.01 -17.43
CA TYR A 43 11.25 2.51 -16.16
C TYR A 43 10.15 3.00 -15.22
N VAL A 44 9.15 3.73 -15.74
CA VAL A 44 7.98 4.17 -14.95
C VAL A 44 7.22 2.96 -14.39
N MET A 45 6.98 1.93 -15.23
CA MET A 45 6.33 0.69 -14.79
C MET A 45 7.17 -0.06 -13.75
N PHE A 46 8.49 -0.13 -13.94
CA PHE A 46 9.41 -0.73 -12.96
C PHE A 46 9.34 -0.01 -11.61
N LYS A 47 9.48 1.32 -11.59
CA LYS A 47 9.41 2.14 -10.36
C LYS A 47 8.07 1.98 -9.64
N HIS A 48 6.97 1.91 -10.40
CA HIS A 48 5.66 1.67 -9.84
C HIS A 48 5.57 0.30 -9.14
N ARG A 49 6.06 -0.77 -9.79
CA ARG A 49 6.10 -2.12 -9.20
C ARG A 49 6.95 -2.17 -7.93
N GLU A 50 8.11 -1.51 -7.95
CA GLU A 50 8.99 -1.38 -6.78
C GLU A 50 8.31 -0.65 -5.62
N GLU A 51 7.62 0.46 -5.90
CA GLU A 51 6.92 1.21 -4.87
C GLU A 51 5.76 0.40 -4.25
N LEU A 52 5.02 -0.36 -5.06
CA LEU A 52 4.00 -1.30 -4.57
C LEU A 52 4.62 -2.38 -3.69
N SER A 53 5.76 -2.95 -4.08
CA SER A 53 6.49 -3.95 -3.30
C SER A 53 6.96 -3.39 -1.95
N ARG A 54 7.54 -2.18 -1.98
CA ARG A 54 8.04 -1.48 -0.79
C ARG A 54 6.95 -1.19 0.23
N ARG A 55 5.80 -0.65 -0.19
CA ARG A 55 4.64 -0.39 0.69
C ARG A 55 4.13 -1.67 1.33
N ASN A 56 4.06 -2.73 0.54
CA ASN A 56 3.64 -4.03 0.99
C ASN A 56 4.59 -4.64 2.04
N GLY A 57 5.91 -4.54 1.85
CA GLY A 57 6.89 -5.04 2.83
C GLY A 57 6.93 -4.20 4.12
N ARG A 58 6.78 -2.88 4.03
CA ARG A 58 6.79 -1.98 5.20
C ARG A 58 5.61 -2.23 6.15
N THR A 59 4.40 -2.44 5.63
CA THR A 59 3.21 -2.70 6.45
C THR A 59 3.29 -4.01 7.22
N ALA A 60 3.86 -5.07 6.63
CA ALA A 60 4.11 -6.33 7.33
C ALA A 60 5.14 -6.16 8.46
N ARG A 61 6.27 -5.50 8.18
CA ARG A 61 7.32 -5.27 9.19
C ARG A 61 6.79 -4.46 10.36
N ALA A 62 6.08 -3.36 10.08
CA ALA A 62 5.45 -2.55 11.13
C ALA A 62 4.44 -3.37 11.95
N SER A 63 3.66 -4.25 11.32
CA SER A 63 2.72 -5.15 12.03
C SER A 63 3.44 -6.15 12.92
N LEU A 64 4.58 -6.69 12.48
CA LEU A 64 5.40 -7.60 13.28
C LEU A 64 6.00 -6.90 14.50
N THR A 65 6.55 -5.69 14.32
CA THR A 65 7.03 -4.85 15.43
C THR A 65 5.90 -4.54 16.41
N LYS A 66 4.71 -4.18 15.92
CA LYS A 66 3.52 -3.97 16.77
C LYS A 66 3.18 -5.22 17.59
N ILE A 67 3.19 -6.40 16.98
CA ILE A 67 2.96 -7.66 17.69
C ILE A 67 4.02 -7.87 18.77
N HIS A 68 5.30 -7.66 18.47
CA HIS A 68 6.39 -7.83 19.42
C HIS A 68 6.23 -6.88 20.62
N LEU A 69 6.10 -5.58 20.37
CA LEU A 69 5.92 -4.59 21.43
C LEU A 69 4.67 -4.86 22.28
N THR A 70 3.55 -5.22 21.65
CA THR A 70 2.31 -5.56 22.36
C THR A 70 2.47 -6.83 23.20
N THR A 71 3.26 -7.80 22.72
CA THR A 71 3.55 -9.03 23.46
C THR A 71 4.31 -8.74 24.73
N GLU A 72 5.35 -7.91 24.64
CA GLU A 72 6.14 -7.48 25.80
C GLU A 72 5.29 -6.69 26.79
N LEU A 73 4.45 -5.76 26.29
CA LEU A 73 3.53 -5.00 27.12
C LEU A 73 2.58 -5.91 27.90
N ILE A 74 1.90 -6.85 27.21
CA ILE A 74 1.01 -7.83 27.84
C ILE A 74 1.77 -8.66 28.88
N ALA A 75 2.99 -9.11 28.59
CA ALA A 75 3.77 -9.92 29.51
C ALA A 75 4.09 -9.16 30.81
N ARG A 76 4.52 -7.90 30.68
CA ARG A 76 4.82 -7.03 31.83
C ARG A 76 3.58 -6.76 32.68
N THR A 77 2.44 -6.46 32.06
CA THR A 77 1.20 -6.22 32.80
C THR A 77 0.71 -7.50 33.48
N LYS A 78 0.83 -8.66 32.82
CA LYS A 78 0.49 -9.96 33.43
C LYS A 78 1.38 -10.33 34.62
N GLN A 79 2.65 -9.94 34.62
CA GLN A 79 3.56 -10.18 35.76
C GLN A 79 3.07 -9.46 37.03
N ASN A 80 2.42 -8.31 36.86
CA ASN A 80 1.90 -7.49 37.96
C ASN A 80 0.40 -7.66 38.18
N ILE A 81 -0.20 -8.80 37.77
CA ILE A 81 -1.66 -8.96 37.75
C ILE A 81 -2.34 -8.80 39.11
N ARG A 82 -1.60 -9.04 40.20
CA ARG A 82 -2.09 -8.86 41.58
C ARG A 82 -2.25 -7.40 41.98
N GLN A 83 -1.56 -6.48 41.30
CA GLN A 83 -1.57 -5.04 41.54
C GLN A 83 -2.14 -4.26 40.34
N CYS A 84 -2.65 -4.96 39.32
CA CYS A 84 -3.21 -4.32 38.13
C CYS A 84 -4.47 -3.53 38.49
N SER A 85 -4.51 -2.28 38.03
CA SER A 85 -5.72 -1.46 38.08
C SER A 85 -6.77 -1.99 37.12
N PHE A 86 -8.01 -1.49 37.25
CA PHE A 86 -9.06 -1.77 36.26
C PHE A 86 -8.66 -1.31 34.85
N GLU A 87 -7.93 -0.19 34.74
CA GLU A 87 -7.44 0.30 33.46
C GLU A 87 -6.43 -0.66 32.82
N ASP A 88 -5.51 -1.23 33.62
CA ASP A 88 -4.54 -2.22 33.16
C ASP A 88 -5.22 -3.50 32.65
N LEU A 89 -6.32 -3.91 33.28
CA LEU A 89 -7.14 -5.03 32.82
C LEU A 89 -7.81 -4.72 31.48
N ALA A 90 -8.34 -3.50 31.31
CA ALA A 90 -8.93 -3.05 30.05
C ALA A 90 -7.88 -2.96 28.92
N ILE A 91 -6.68 -2.46 29.23
CA ILE A 91 -5.51 -2.47 28.35
C ILE A 91 -5.17 -3.92 27.99
N LEU A 92 -4.99 -4.83 28.95
CA LEU A 92 -4.69 -6.22 28.66
C LEU A 92 -5.69 -6.87 27.69
N ALA A 93 -6.99 -6.62 27.88
CA ALA A 93 -8.03 -7.15 27.00
C ALA A 93 -7.91 -6.59 25.57
N ARG A 94 -7.82 -5.26 25.43
CA ARG A 94 -7.69 -4.59 24.13
C ARG A 94 -6.46 -5.05 23.37
N GLU A 95 -5.32 -5.09 24.04
CA GLU A 95 -4.02 -5.41 23.46
C GLU A 95 -3.96 -6.88 23.05
N THR A 96 -4.60 -7.76 23.82
CA THR A 96 -4.74 -9.20 23.49
C THR A 96 -5.55 -9.39 22.21
N ILE A 97 -6.69 -8.71 22.09
CA ILE A 97 -7.54 -8.76 20.88
C ILE A 97 -6.77 -8.19 19.69
N PHE A 98 -6.13 -7.04 19.88
CA PHE A 98 -5.33 -6.38 18.85
C PHE A 98 -4.21 -7.29 18.32
N ARG A 99 -3.43 -7.89 19.21
CA ARG A 99 -2.36 -8.84 18.83
C ARG A 99 -2.91 -9.99 17.98
N LYS A 100 -4.00 -10.64 18.43
CA LYS A 100 -4.64 -11.74 17.69
C LYS A 100 -5.11 -11.30 16.30
N SER A 101 -5.69 -10.10 16.20
CA SER A 101 -6.17 -9.54 14.94
C SER A 101 -5.01 -9.31 13.94
N LEU A 102 -3.88 -8.76 14.41
CA LEU A 102 -2.70 -8.53 13.58
C LEU A 102 -2.07 -9.85 13.11
N GLN A 103 -1.95 -10.84 14.00
CA GLN A 103 -1.45 -12.17 13.64
C GLN A 103 -2.30 -12.81 12.55
N ARG A 104 -3.64 -12.76 12.70
CA ARG A 104 -4.59 -13.27 11.71
C ARG A 104 -4.44 -12.56 10.36
N ARG A 105 -4.31 -11.23 10.37
CA ARG A 105 -4.12 -10.44 9.13
C ARG A 105 -2.82 -10.82 8.40
N LEU A 106 -1.73 -11.01 9.13
CA LEU A 106 -0.46 -11.44 8.55
C LEU A 106 -0.52 -12.87 8.02
N HIS A 107 -1.20 -13.77 8.72
CA HIS A 107 -1.41 -15.14 8.29
C HIS A 107 -2.14 -15.21 6.94
N TYR A 108 -3.32 -14.59 6.83
CA TYR A 108 -4.07 -14.60 5.57
C TYR A 108 -3.32 -13.93 4.42
N ARG A 109 -2.59 -12.84 4.72
CA ARG A 109 -1.76 -12.19 3.71
C ARG A 109 -0.64 -13.11 3.21
N ARG A 110 0.02 -13.87 4.09
CA ARG A 110 1.04 -14.84 3.70
C ARG A 110 0.43 -15.94 2.82
N MET A 111 -0.75 -16.43 3.16
CA MET A 111 -1.48 -17.42 2.36
C MET A 111 -1.82 -16.88 0.97
N GLU A 112 -2.39 -15.68 0.88
CA GLU A 112 -2.74 -15.03 -0.39
C GLU A 112 -1.51 -14.86 -1.30
N MET A 113 -0.38 -14.42 -0.74
CA MET A 113 0.87 -14.29 -1.48
C MET A 113 1.38 -15.65 -1.98
N GLY A 114 1.29 -16.70 -1.15
CA GLY A 114 1.67 -18.06 -1.54
C GLY A 114 0.81 -18.60 -2.69
N LEU A 115 -0.51 -18.37 -2.65
CA LEU A 115 -1.42 -18.75 -3.73
C LEU A 115 -1.09 -18.03 -5.05
N LYS A 116 -0.82 -16.72 -4.99
CA LYS A 116 -0.41 -15.93 -6.18
C LYS A 116 0.89 -16.46 -6.79
N ILE A 117 1.88 -16.83 -5.97
CA ILE A 117 3.14 -17.41 -6.46
C ILE A 117 2.88 -18.76 -7.13
N LYS A 118 2.05 -19.62 -6.54
CA LYS A 118 1.71 -20.93 -7.13
C LYS A 118 1.00 -20.76 -8.48
N GLN A 119 0.02 -19.85 -8.58
CA GLN A 119 -0.68 -19.56 -9.84
C GLN A 119 0.27 -19.10 -10.95
N LYS A 120 1.21 -18.19 -10.64
CA LYS A 120 2.23 -17.75 -11.61
C LYS A 120 3.11 -18.89 -12.12
N ARG A 121 3.50 -19.82 -11.25
CA ARG A 121 4.30 -21.00 -11.65
C ARG A 121 3.52 -21.94 -12.57
N MET A 122 2.23 -22.12 -12.33
CA MET A 122 1.36 -22.95 -13.18
C MET A 122 1.09 -22.30 -14.54
N ALA A 123 1.01 -20.96 -14.61
CA ALA A 123 0.78 -20.24 -15.87
C ALA A 123 1.99 -20.18 -16.82
N HIS A 124 3.19 -20.51 -16.31
CA HIS A 124 4.44 -20.56 -17.09
C HIS A 124 4.83 -21.99 -17.52
N LYS A 125 3.94 -22.97 -17.29
CA LYS A 125 4.14 -24.38 -17.62
C LYS A 125 3.17 -24.77 -18.72
#